data_AF-A0A2N6NDR3-F1
#
_entry.id   AF-A0A2N6NDR3-F1
#
_cell.length_a   1.000
_cell.length_b   1.000
_cell.length_c   1.000
_cell.angle_alpha   90.00
_cell.angle_beta   90.00
_cell.angle_gamma   90.00
#
_symmetry.space_group_name_H-M   'P 1'
#
loop_
_entity.id
_entity.type
_entity.pdbx_description
1 polymer ?
#
loop_
_entity_poly.entity_id
_entity_poly.type
_entity_poly.pdbx_seq_one_letter_code
_entity_poly.pdbx_strand_id
1 'polypeptide(L)'
;MSPSRATPIIIGVGDVRNKSSKPEDAIEPSKMMVGAIQNAIKDTGLDAGAQKQLLGDADSLRIIPTWTWAYNDLLSTVANDLGIRPATKEMPTHGGNQPALQCDEAARAIANGQSKVAILTGGEAMASRT
;
A
#
# COMPACT_ATOMS: atom_id res chain seq x y z
N MET A 1 23.97 9.52 24.76
CA MET A 1 23.32 8.25 24.39
C MET A 1 22.73 8.41 23.01
N SER A 2 23.07 7.54 22.06
CA SER A 2 22.39 7.50 20.76
C SER A 2 20.90 7.21 21.01
N PRO A 3 19.96 7.88 20.33
CA PRO A 3 18.54 7.58 20.50
C PRO A 3 18.28 6.10 20.16
N SER A 4 17.52 5.41 21.01
CA SER A 4 17.10 4.03 20.75
C SER A 4 16.22 4.01 19.49
N ARG A 5 16.68 3.33 18.44
CA ARG A 5 15.91 3.15 17.21
C ARG A 5 14.78 2.15 17.46
N ALA A 6 13.60 2.42 16.90
CA ALA A 6 12.55 1.42 16.86
C ALA A 6 12.95 0.27 15.91
N THR A 7 12.50 -0.95 16.19
CA THR A 7 12.66 -2.08 15.27
C THR A 7 11.44 -2.15 14.35
N PRO A 8 11.58 -1.87 13.04
CA PRO A 8 10.48 -2.02 12.10
C PRO A 8 10.14 -3.51 11.91
N ILE A 9 8.86 -3.82 11.80
CA ILE A 9 8.34 -5.18 11.59
C ILE A 9 7.26 -5.15 10.50
N ILE A 10 7.17 -6.24 9.73
CA ILE A 10 6.05 -6.48 8.81
C ILE A 10 4.99 -7.26 9.58
N ILE A 11 3.78 -6.72 9.67
CA ILE A 11 2.69 -7.30 10.48
C ILE A 11 1.58 -7.95 9.66
N GLY A 12 1.57 -7.73 8.34
CA GLY A 12 0.58 -8.32 7.45
C GLY A 12 0.95 -8.15 5.99
N VAL A 13 0.64 -9.14 5.18
CA VAL A 13 0.87 -9.15 3.72
C VAL A 13 -0.40 -9.58 2.99
N GLY A 14 -0.60 -9.08 1.77
CA GLY A 14 -1.79 -9.40 1.00
C GLY A 14 -1.60 -9.17 -0.48
N ASP A 15 -2.20 -10.05 -1.27
CA ASP A 15 -2.21 -9.99 -2.72
C ASP A 15 -3.64 -10.07 -3.27
N VAL A 16 -3.81 -9.61 -4.51
CA VAL A 16 -5.04 -9.72 -5.29
C VAL A 16 -4.66 -10.08 -6.70
N ARG A 17 -5.37 -11.07 -7.27
CA ARG A 17 -5.21 -11.49 -8.66
C ARG A 17 -6.55 -11.52 -9.37
N ASN A 18 -6.72 -10.64 -10.35
CA ASN A 18 -7.82 -10.72 -11.31
C ASN A 18 -7.45 -11.75 -12.40
N LYS A 19 -8.11 -12.92 -12.37
CA LYS A 19 -7.81 -14.03 -13.29
C LYS A 19 -8.56 -13.96 -14.63
N SER A 20 -9.65 -13.18 -14.69
CA SER A 20 -10.43 -13.07 -15.91
C SER A 20 -9.68 -12.24 -16.95
N SER A 21 -9.79 -12.65 -18.21
CA SER A 21 -9.28 -11.91 -19.37
C SER A 21 -10.41 -11.18 -20.12
N LYS A 22 -11.63 -11.21 -19.58
CA LYS A 22 -12.77 -10.52 -20.17
C LYS A 22 -12.74 -9.04 -19.79
N PRO A 23 -12.89 -8.10 -20.74
CA PRO A 23 -12.89 -6.67 -20.44
C PRO A 23 -13.90 -6.26 -19.36
N GLU A 24 -15.08 -6.86 -19.34
CA GLU A 24 -16.13 -6.60 -18.36
C GLU A 24 -15.80 -7.02 -16.93
N ASP A 25 -14.83 -7.94 -16.76
CA ASP A 25 -14.37 -8.44 -15.46
C ASP A 25 -13.08 -7.74 -15.00
N ALA A 26 -12.60 -6.74 -15.76
CA ALA A 26 -11.35 -6.05 -15.47
C ALA A 26 -11.46 -5.24 -14.18
N ILE A 27 -10.50 -5.47 -13.28
CA ILE A 27 -10.38 -4.71 -12.04
C ILE A 27 -9.30 -3.64 -12.22
N GLU A 28 -9.63 -2.40 -11.91
CA GLU A 28 -8.68 -1.29 -11.91
C GLU A 28 -7.49 -1.54 -10.96
N PRO A 29 -6.26 -1.15 -11.32
CA PRO A 29 -5.10 -1.28 -10.45
C PRO A 29 -5.30 -0.67 -9.05
N SER A 30 -5.93 0.51 -8.94
CA SER A 30 -6.24 1.14 -7.66
C SER A 30 -7.12 0.25 -6.77
N LYS A 31 -8.14 -0.40 -7.34
CA LYS A 31 -9.04 -1.31 -6.63
C LYS A 31 -8.33 -2.60 -6.22
N MET A 32 -7.42 -3.10 -7.07
CA MET A 32 -6.55 -4.22 -6.70
C MET A 32 -5.63 -3.87 -5.53
N MET A 33 -5.02 -2.69 -5.54
CA MET A 33 -4.18 -2.19 -4.43
C MET A 33 -4.99 -2.08 -3.13
N VAL A 34 -6.20 -1.51 -3.17
CA VAL A 34 -7.10 -1.41 -2.02
C VAL A 34 -7.44 -2.81 -1.48
N GLY A 35 -7.79 -3.76 -2.35
CA GLY A 35 -8.06 -5.14 -1.96
C GLY A 35 -6.85 -5.84 -1.34
N ALA A 36 -5.65 -5.63 -1.88
CA ALA A 36 -4.41 -6.19 -1.35
C ALA A 36 -4.09 -5.64 0.04
N ILE A 37 -4.30 -4.34 0.27
CA ILE A 37 -4.16 -3.71 1.58
C ILE A 37 -5.18 -4.29 2.57
N GLN A 38 -6.44 -4.44 2.16
CA GLN A 38 -7.47 -5.06 3.02
C GLN A 38 -7.12 -6.51 3.37
N ASN A 39 -6.53 -7.28 2.45
CA ASN A 39 -6.03 -8.62 2.72
C ASN A 39 -4.85 -8.59 3.70
N ALA A 40 -3.91 -7.64 3.54
CA ALA A 40 -2.79 -7.46 4.47
C ALA A 40 -3.26 -7.10 5.89
N ILE A 41 -4.29 -6.27 6.03
CA ILE A 41 -4.88 -5.95 7.34
C ILE A 41 -5.52 -7.19 7.98
N LYS A 42 -6.18 -8.05 7.20
CA LYS A 42 -6.75 -9.32 7.72
C LYS A 42 -5.67 -10.31 8.15
N ASP A 43 -4.56 -10.36 7.41
CA ASP A 43 -3.41 -11.25 7.68
C ASP A 43 -2.75 -10.97 9.05
N THR A 44 -2.95 -9.77 9.61
CA THR A 44 -2.48 -9.44 10.98
C THR A 44 -3.07 -10.34 12.08
N GLY A 45 -4.19 -11.03 11.81
CA GLY A 45 -4.88 -11.87 12.79
C GLY A 45 -5.59 -11.09 13.91
N LEU A 46 -5.59 -9.76 13.84
CA LEU A 46 -6.28 -8.89 14.79
C LEU A 46 -7.81 -9.02 14.65
N ASP A 47 -8.55 -8.70 15.72
CA ASP A 47 -10.00 -8.58 15.63
C ASP A 47 -10.41 -7.35 14.77
N ALA A 48 -11.68 -7.32 14.34
CA ALA A 48 -12.17 -6.27 13.44
C ALA A 48 -12.02 -4.84 13.98
N GLY A 49 -12.10 -4.65 15.30
CA GLY A 49 -11.92 -3.35 15.94
C GLY A 49 -10.46 -2.89 15.85
N ALA A 50 -9.55 -3.77 16.22
CA ALA A 50 -8.10 -3.54 16.14
C ALA A 50 -7.61 -3.38 14.69
N GLN A 51 -8.16 -4.13 13.73
CA GLN A 51 -7.89 -3.94 12.30
C GLN A 51 -8.30 -2.54 11.82
N LYS A 52 -9.49 -2.08 12.21
CA LYS A 52 -9.97 -0.73 11.86
C LYS A 52 -9.09 0.36 12.48
N GLN A 53 -8.69 0.18 13.73
CA GLN A 53 -7.78 1.11 14.40
C GLN A 53 -6.41 1.13 13.71
N LEU A 54 -5.84 -0.03 13.41
CA LEU A 54 -4.56 -0.14 12.71
C LEU A 54 -4.57 0.59 11.36
N LEU A 55 -5.63 0.41 10.57
CA LEU A 55 -5.78 1.11 9.29
C LEU A 55 -5.92 2.63 9.50
N GLY A 56 -6.66 3.07 10.53
CA GLY A 56 -6.79 4.48 10.89
C GLY A 56 -5.49 5.12 11.40
N ASP A 57 -4.62 4.34 12.02
CA ASP A 57 -3.29 4.76 12.49
C ASP A 57 -2.24 4.85 11.36
N ALA A 58 -2.56 4.41 10.13
CA ALA A 58 -1.67 4.47 8.99
C ALA A 58 -1.30 5.92 8.62
N ASP A 59 -0.05 6.29 8.90
CA ASP A 59 0.47 7.64 8.71
C ASP A 59 1.32 7.81 7.43
N SER A 60 1.70 6.70 6.80
CA SER A 60 2.47 6.68 5.56
C SER A 60 1.82 5.76 4.52
N LEU A 61 1.64 6.27 3.30
CA LEU A 61 1.17 5.50 2.14
C LEU A 61 2.17 5.63 1.00
N ARG A 62 2.71 4.49 0.56
CA ARG A 62 3.66 4.39 -0.54
C ARG A 62 3.04 3.54 -1.65
N ILE A 63 2.96 4.07 -2.86
CA ILE A 63 2.37 3.36 -4.01
C ILE A 63 3.39 3.25 -5.12
N ILE A 64 3.69 2.02 -5.54
CA ILE A 64 4.44 1.78 -6.77
C ILE A 64 3.52 2.09 -7.97
N PRO A 65 3.91 3.00 -8.88
CA PRO A 65 3.04 3.43 -9.96
C PRO A 65 2.74 2.29 -10.94
N THR A 66 1.55 2.36 -11.56
CA THR A 66 1.09 1.43 -12.60
C THR A 66 1.25 2.02 -13.99
N TRP A 67 1.50 1.16 -14.98
CA TRP A 67 1.60 1.56 -16.38
C TRP A 67 0.26 1.54 -17.12
N THR A 68 -0.66 0.68 -16.71
CA THR A 68 -1.84 0.34 -17.52
C THR A 68 -2.93 1.41 -17.46
N TRP A 69 -3.05 2.16 -16.37
CA TRP A 69 -4.14 3.12 -16.16
C TRP A 69 -3.63 4.54 -15.89
N ALA A 70 -4.29 5.53 -16.48
CA ALA A 70 -4.03 6.93 -16.20
C ALA A 70 -4.85 7.36 -14.98
N TYR A 71 -4.16 7.73 -13.91
CA TYR A 71 -4.76 8.32 -12.72
C TYR A 71 -4.34 9.79 -12.63
N ASN A 72 -5.32 10.69 -12.37
CA ASN A 72 -5.01 12.09 -12.04
C ASN A 72 -4.24 12.17 -10.72
N ASP A 73 -4.66 11.37 -9.73
CA ASP A 73 -4.00 11.24 -8.43
C ASP A 73 -4.29 9.85 -7.83
N LEU A 74 -3.38 8.91 -8.07
CA LEU A 74 -3.50 7.53 -7.59
C LEU A 74 -3.40 7.45 -6.06
N LEU A 75 -2.54 8.26 -5.44
CA LEU A 75 -2.35 8.29 -3.98
C LEU A 75 -3.62 8.71 -3.27
N SER A 76 -4.25 9.80 -3.72
CA SER A 76 -5.52 10.26 -3.15
C SER A 76 -6.65 9.29 -3.44
N THR A 77 -6.68 8.67 -4.63
CA THR A 77 -7.69 7.65 -4.97
C THR A 77 -7.66 6.49 -3.98
N VAL A 78 -6.48 5.88 -3.77
CA VAL A 78 -6.33 4.74 -2.84
C VAL A 78 -6.57 5.16 -1.39
N ALA A 79 -6.06 6.31 -0.96
CA ALA A 79 -6.27 6.80 0.41
C ALA A 79 -7.76 7.04 0.72
N ASN A 80 -8.50 7.64 -0.23
CA ASN A 80 -9.93 7.90 -0.09
C ASN A 80 -10.74 6.60 -0.05
N ASP A 81 -10.42 5.64 -0.92
CA ASP A 81 -11.09 4.33 -0.95
C ASP A 81 -10.87 3.53 0.36
N LEU A 82 -9.73 3.71 1.02
CA LEU A 82 -9.42 3.12 2.33
C LEU A 82 -9.97 3.93 3.51
N GLY A 83 -10.43 5.18 3.27
CA GLY A 83 -10.89 6.07 4.32
C GLY A 83 -9.78 6.60 5.24
N ILE A 84 -8.53 6.66 4.76
CA ILE A 84 -7.36 7.08 5.54
C ILE A 84 -6.84 8.45 5.11
N ARG A 85 -6.09 9.11 6.00
CA ARG A 85 -5.45 10.41 5.72
C ARG A 85 -3.98 10.40 6.16
N PRO A 86 -3.13 9.61 5.48
CA PRO A 86 -1.72 9.52 5.84
C PRO A 86 -1.05 10.89 5.68
N ALA A 87 -0.21 11.24 6.65
CA ALA A 87 0.57 12.48 6.64
C ALA A 87 1.67 12.44 5.57
N THR A 88 2.22 11.25 5.31
CA THR A 88 3.23 11.01 4.28
C THR A 88 2.64 10.21 3.13
N LYS A 89 2.78 10.71 1.90
CA LYS A 89 2.34 10.04 0.68
C LYS A 89 3.48 10.04 -0.33
N GLU A 90 3.87 8.86 -0.80
CA GLU A 90 5.03 8.71 -1.68
C GLU A 90 4.66 7.86 -2.90
N MET A 91 5.07 8.33 -4.07
CA MET A 91 4.98 7.58 -5.32
C MET A 91 6.32 7.73 -6.04
N PRO A 92 7.17 6.69 -6.06
CA PRO A 92 8.46 6.77 -6.72
C PRO A 92 8.30 6.76 -8.24
N THR A 93 9.41 6.97 -8.95
CA THR A 93 9.48 6.68 -10.39
C THR A 93 9.31 5.19 -10.65
N HIS A 94 8.99 4.81 -11.89
CA HIS A 94 8.90 3.41 -12.27
C HIS A 94 10.26 2.70 -12.14
N GLY A 95 10.26 1.46 -11.65
CA GLY A 95 11.44 0.61 -11.59
C GLY A 95 11.17 -0.68 -10.82
N GLY A 96 11.73 -1.81 -11.30
CA GLY A 96 11.56 -3.11 -10.64
C GLY A 96 12.19 -3.19 -9.25
N ASN A 97 13.13 -2.31 -8.94
CA ASN A 97 13.76 -2.16 -7.63
C ASN A 97 12.91 -1.38 -6.62
N GLN A 98 11.87 -0.66 -7.07
CA GLN A 98 11.14 0.28 -6.24
C GLN A 98 10.39 -0.35 -5.07
N PRO A 99 9.76 -1.54 -5.19
CA PRO A 99 9.13 -2.18 -4.04
C PRO A 99 10.12 -2.41 -2.89
N ALA A 100 11.32 -2.91 -3.17
CA ALA A 100 12.35 -3.14 -2.16
C ALA A 100 12.85 -1.82 -1.56
N LEU A 101 13.17 -0.84 -2.41
CA LEU A 101 13.63 0.47 -1.95
C LEU A 101 12.59 1.17 -1.06
N GLN A 102 11.32 1.19 -1.45
CA GLN A 102 10.27 1.83 -0.66
C GLN A 102 9.98 1.10 0.65
N CYS A 103 10.18 -0.22 0.69
CA CYS A 103 10.14 -0.99 1.94
C CYS A 103 11.26 -0.55 2.89
N ASP A 104 12.49 -0.41 2.39
CA ASP A 104 13.63 0.08 3.16
C ASP A 104 13.40 1.52 3.67
N GLU A 105 12.84 2.40 2.84
CA GLU A 105 12.50 3.77 3.23
C GLU A 105 11.43 3.80 4.35
N ALA A 106 10.40 2.96 4.25
CA ALA A 106 9.38 2.85 5.29
C ALA A 106 9.97 2.33 6.60
N ALA A 107 10.78 1.27 6.54
CA ALA A 107 11.47 0.70 7.69
C ALA A 107 12.41 1.73 8.35
N ARG A 108 13.12 2.53 7.55
CA ARG A 108 13.99 3.62 8.04
C ARG A 108 13.20 4.71 8.75
N ALA A 109 12.06 5.13 8.18
CA ALA A 109 11.18 6.11 8.80
C ALA A 109 10.65 5.63 10.15
N ILE A 110 10.23 4.37 10.25
CA ILE A 110 9.79 3.75 11.50
C ILE A 110 10.94 3.69 12.51
N ALA A 111 12.12 3.23 12.09
CA ALA A 111 13.28 3.12 12.98
C ALA A 111 13.72 4.47 13.57
N ASN A 112 13.49 5.57 12.83
CA ASN A 112 13.75 6.94 13.25
C ASN A 112 12.58 7.58 14.03
N GLY A 113 11.45 6.90 14.21
CA GLY A 113 10.25 7.44 14.87
C GLY A 113 9.49 8.47 14.03
N GLN A 114 9.72 8.52 12.71
CA GLN A 114 9.07 9.45 11.77
C GLN A 114 7.73 8.90 11.24
N SER A 115 7.50 7.60 11.37
CA SER A 115 6.27 6.89 11.02
C SER A 115 6.04 5.79 12.04
N LYS A 116 4.78 5.50 12.33
CA LYS A 116 4.35 4.41 13.22
C LYS A 116 3.77 3.24 12.42
N VAL A 117 2.94 3.54 11.42
CA VAL A 117 2.29 2.54 10.56
C VAL A 117 2.39 3.00 9.11
N ALA A 118 3.12 2.23 8.31
CA ALA A 118 3.33 2.49 6.89
C ALA A 118 2.67 1.41 6.03
N ILE A 119 2.03 1.84 4.95
CA ILE A 119 1.46 0.97 3.92
C ILE A 119 2.30 1.11 2.65
N LEU A 120 2.74 -0.01 2.10
CA LEU A 120 3.36 -0.11 0.78
C LEU A 120 2.49 -1.00 -0.10
N THR A 121 2.13 -0.51 -1.29
CA THR A 121 1.35 -1.29 -2.26
C THR A 121 1.79 -1.00 -3.69
N GLY A 122 1.34 -1.84 -4.60
CA GLY A 122 1.50 -1.73 -6.04
C GLY A 122 0.48 -2.63 -6.72
N GLY A 123 0.24 -2.40 -8.01
CA GLY A 123 -0.77 -3.14 -8.75
C GLY A 123 -0.66 -2.85 -10.22
N GLU A 124 -0.94 -3.86 -11.05
CA GLU A 124 -0.83 -3.77 -12.48
C GLU A 124 -1.93 -4.61 -13.13
N ALA A 125 -2.51 -4.11 -14.22
CA ALA A 125 -3.63 -4.75 -14.89
C ALA A 125 -3.41 -4.86 -16.41
N MET A 126 -2.25 -5.34 -16.86
CA MET A 126 -1.85 -5.33 -18.28
C MET A 126 -2.89 -5.94 -19.25
N ALA A 127 -3.65 -6.94 -18.81
CA ALA A 127 -4.68 -7.61 -19.62
C ALA A 127 -5.99 -6.81 -19.76
N SER A 128 -6.10 -5.64 -19.13
CA SER A 128 -7.30 -4.78 -19.20
C SER A 128 -7.25 -3.76 -20.34
N ARG A 129 -6.16 -3.71 -21.12
CA ARG A 129 -6.07 -2.85 -22.32
C ARG A 129 -6.56 -3.63 -23.53
N THR A 130 -7.61 -3.13 -24.18
CA THR A 130 -8.08 -3.57 -25.50
C THR A 130 -7.12 -3.16 -26.60
#